data_AF-A0A7C3VFH2-F1
#
_entry.id   AF-A0A7C3VFH2-F1
#
_cell.length_a   1.000
_cell.length_b   1.000
_cell.length_c   1.000
_cell.angle_alpha   90.00
_cell.angle_beta   90.00
_cell.angle_gamma   90.00
#
_symmetry.space_group_name_H-M   'P 1'
#
loop_
_entity.id
_entity.type
_entity.pdbx_description
1 polymer ?
#
loop_
_entity_poly.entity_id
_entity_poly.type
_entity_poly.pdbx_seq_one_letter_code
_entity_poly.pdbx_strand_id
1 'polypeptide(L)'
;MFQQMKLNLDSKESQYMKRLIQGGSWPSFSKATAKWIEMVGPNKPWDHKSEKDGIPKLPTKLALKGTNYFFRFPDDFNYEYFYDIWSNIHYGYVGSAIGFTSQYLHTGASVVDIFSLGGVDLPDVEAVQIGIDLWNKKGQFLTENDLRDIVLKRREKLQRQPISAKGTLIP
;
A
#
# COMPACT_ATOMS: atom_id res chain seq x y z
N MET A 1 -1.07 -8.38 5.64
CA MET A 1 -0.97 -6.90 5.64
C MET A 1 -1.38 -6.25 6.97
N PHE A 2 -2.55 -6.55 7.54
CA PHE A 2 -3.00 -5.94 8.80
C PHE A 2 -1.93 -5.91 9.92
N GLN A 3 -1.28 -7.05 10.19
CA GLN A 3 -0.19 -7.13 11.16
C GLN A 3 0.98 -6.19 10.84
N GLN A 4 1.37 -6.07 9.56
CA GLN A 4 2.43 -5.15 9.14
C GLN A 4 2.03 -3.68 9.35
N MET A 5 0.78 -3.32 9.07
CA MET A 5 0.25 -1.99 9.37
C MET A 5 0.35 -1.67 10.86
N LYS A 6 0.03 -2.63 11.73
CA LYS A 6 0.13 -2.47 13.19
C LYS A 6 1.59 -2.39 13.65
N LEU A 7 2.46 -3.27 13.16
CA LEU A 7 3.88 -3.27 13.49
C LEU A 7 4.56 -1.94 13.09
N ASN A 8 4.31 -1.46 11.88
CA ASN A 8 4.92 -0.23 11.39
C ASN A 8 4.33 1.01 12.04
N LEU A 9 3.03 1.03 12.34
CA LEU A 9 2.39 2.10 13.13
C LEU A 9 3.11 2.32 14.46
N ASP A 10 3.45 1.23 15.16
CA ASP A 10 4.02 1.27 16.50
C ASP A 10 5.57 1.35 16.51
N SER A 11 6.20 1.32 15.33
CA SER A 11 7.66 1.35 15.16
C SER A 11 8.32 2.64 15.68
N LYS A 12 9.61 2.55 16.03
CA LYS A 12 10.41 3.70 16.47
C LYS A 12 10.49 4.77 15.38
N GLU A 13 10.51 4.34 14.13
CA GLU A 13 10.57 5.16 12.92
C GLU A 13 9.28 5.98 12.76
N SER A 14 8.11 5.34 12.90
CA SER A 14 6.81 6.05 12.88
C SER A 14 6.69 7.06 14.00
N GLN A 15 7.07 6.67 15.23
CA GLN A 15 7.05 7.60 16.37
C GLN A 15 8.00 8.78 16.18
N TYR A 16 9.18 8.54 15.60
CA TYR A 16 10.15 9.58 15.29
C TYR A 16 9.62 10.58 14.26
N MET A 17 9.09 10.10 13.14
CA MET A 17 8.50 10.97 12.10
C MET A 17 7.30 11.74 12.64
N LYS A 18 6.44 11.10 13.43
CA LYS A 18 5.29 11.75 14.05
C LYS A 18 5.69 12.94 14.93
N ARG A 19 6.71 12.77 15.79
CA ARG A 19 7.24 13.87 16.61
C ARG A 19 7.78 15.02 15.77
N LEU A 20 8.47 14.72 14.67
CA LEU A 20 8.98 15.74 13.76
C LEU A 20 7.86 16.54 13.09
N ILE A 21 6.82 15.86 12.57
CA ILE A 21 5.68 16.53 11.94
C ILE A 21 4.91 17.37 12.97
N GLN A 22 4.67 16.85 14.17
CA GLN A 22 4.01 17.58 15.25
C GLN A 22 4.80 18.81 15.72
N GLY A 23 6.13 18.80 15.58
CA GLY A 23 6.98 19.97 15.83
C GLY A 23 6.74 21.14 14.88
N GLY A 24 6.03 20.93 13.76
CA GLY A 24 5.46 21.99 12.91
C GLY A 24 6.44 22.84 12.10
N SER A 25 7.75 22.69 12.28
CA SER A 25 8.75 23.45 11.53
C SER A 25 9.09 22.78 10.19
N TRP A 26 9.29 23.60 9.15
CA TRP A 26 9.68 23.11 7.83
C TRP A 26 10.91 22.19 7.85
N PRO A 27 11.99 22.48 8.61
CA PRO A 27 13.12 21.54 8.73
C PRO A 27 12.73 20.18 9.32
N SER A 28 11.79 20.15 10.26
CA SER A 28 11.32 18.89 10.86
C SER A 28 10.46 18.10 9.89
N PHE A 29 9.58 18.76 9.13
CA PHE A 29 8.81 18.13 8.07
C PHE A 29 9.70 17.53 6.98
N SER A 30 10.76 18.24 6.57
CA SER A 30 11.75 17.73 5.61
C SER A 30 12.49 16.51 6.13
N LYS A 31 12.88 16.49 7.42
CA LYS A 31 13.48 15.30 8.05
C LYS A 31 12.51 14.13 8.12
N ALA A 32 11.24 14.38 8.44
CA ALA A 32 10.21 13.34 8.45
C ALA A 32 9.99 12.76 7.05
N THR A 33 9.95 13.62 6.04
CA THR A 33 9.87 13.24 4.62
C THR A 33 11.05 12.39 4.18
N ALA A 34 12.29 12.81 4.50
CA ALA A 34 13.48 12.05 4.17
C ALA A 34 13.43 10.65 4.81
N LYS A 35 13.06 10.59 6.10
CA LYS A 35 12.89 9.31 6.78
C LYS A 35 11.79 8.45 6.15
N TRP A 36 10.65 9.05 5.80
CA TRP A 36 9.56 8.35 5.14
C TRP A 36 10.03 7.68 3.83
N ILE A 37 10.78 8.41 3.00
CA ILE A 37 11.36 7.89 1.74
C ILE A 37 12.39 6.77 1.98
N GLU A 38 13.12 6.80 3.10
CA GLU A 38 13.99 5.67 3.46
C GLU A 38 13.22 4.40 3.81
N MET A 39 12.00 4.55 4.34
CA MET A 39 11.18 3.42 4.81
C MET A 39 10.34 2.81 3.70
N VAL A 40 9.78 3.63 2.80
CA VAL A 40 8.81 3.22 1.78
C VAL A 40 9.43 3.11 0.38
N GLY A 41 8.87 2.21 -0.42
CA GLY A 41 9.28 2.00 -1.81
C GLY A 41 10.09 0.71 -2.00
N PRO A 42 10.58 0.48 -3.23
CA PRO A 42 11.19 -0.79 -3.61
C PRO A 42 12.44 -1.14 -2.80
N ASN A 43 12.53 -2.37 -2.31
CA ASN A 43 13.65 -2.88 -1.51
C ASN A 43 13.93 -2.08 -0.23
N LYS A 44 12.94 -1.34 0.28
CA LYS A 44 13.03 -0.59 1.53
C LYS A 44 12.48 -1.39 2.71
N PRO A 45 12.72 -0.97 3.97
CA PRO A 45 12.29 -1.73 5.15
C PRO A 45 10.78 -2.00 5.23
N TRP A 46 9.94 -1.13 4.65
CA TRP A 46 8.49 -1.33 4.57
C TRP A 46 8.03 -1.79 3.19
N ASP A 47 8.96 -2.30 2.37
CA ASP A 47 8.62 -3.07 1.18
C ASP A 47 8.17 -4.46 1.62
N HIS A 48 6.86 -4.62 1.71
CA HIS A 48 6.24 -5.89 2.11
C HIS A 48 6.09 -6.86 0.95
N LYS A 49 6.64 -6.55 -0.23
CA LYS A 49 6.71 -7.47 -1.36
C LYS A 49 7.78 -8.53 -1.03
N SER A 50 7.35 -9.76 -0.82
CA SER A 50 8.26 -10.86 -0.49
C SER A 50 8.21 -11.94 -1.58
N GLU A 51 9.39 -12.40 -2.03
CA GLU A 51 9.51 -13.50 -2.99
C GLU A 51 8.81 -14.79 -2.51
N LYS A 52 8.68 -14.96 -1.18
CA LYS A 52 8.00 -16.11 -0.56
C LYS A 52 6.49 -16.11 -0.80
N ASP A 53 5.90 -14.94 -1.04
CA ASP A 53 4.49 -14.79 -1.40
C ASP A 53 4.25 -14.93 -2.92
N GLY A 54 5.28 -15.32 -3.68
CA GLY A 54 5.23 -15.39 -5.14
C GLY A 54 5.22 -14.01 -5.81
N ILE A 55 5.48 -12.94 -5.05
CA ILE A 55 5.53 -11.56 -5.53
C ILE A 55 7.00 -11.18 -5.70
N PRO A 56 7.51 -11.02 -6.94
CA PRO A 56 8.86 -10.51 -7.17
C PRO A 56 9.05 -9.16 -6.47
N LYS A 57 10.18 -8.97 -5.79
CA LYS A 57 10.63 -7.63 -5.33
C LYS A 57 10.97 -6.78 -6.55
N LEU A 58 9.93 -6.15 -7.09
CA LEU A 58 9.87 -5.45 -8.38
C LEU A 58 10.55 -6.16 -9.56
N PRO A 59 9.75 -6.69 -10.50
CA PRO A 59 10.24 -6.84 -11.85
C PRO A 59 10.35 -5.43 -12.46
N THR A 60 11.49 -5.10 -13.07
CA THR A 60 11.48 -4.08 -14.14
C THR A 60 10.40 -4.44 -15.17
N LYS A 61 9.92 -3.50 -15.99
CA LYS A 61 8.89 -3.76 -17.04
C LYS A 61 9.12 -5.05 -17.85
N LEU A 62 10.36 -5.50 -17.95
CA LEU A 62 10.80 -6.71 -18.64
C LEU A 62 10.36 -8.03 -17.96
N ALA A 63 10.22 -8.06 -16.63
CA ALA A 63 9.80 -9.24 -15.87
C ALA A 63 8.28 -9.26 -15.54
N LEU A 64 7.51 -8.34 -16.15
CA LEU A 64 6.04 -8.31 -16.12
C LEU A 64 5.39 -9.33 -17.08
N LYS A 65 6.14 -9.89 -18.04
CA LYS A 65 5.59 -10.90 -18.98
C LYS A 65 5.48 -12.27 -18.31
N GLY A 66 4.25 -12.76 -18.11
CA GLY A 66 3.97 -14.17 -17.79
C GLY A 66 3.80 -14.53 -16.31
N THR A 67 3.86 -13.57 -15.39
CA THR A 67 3.64 -13.80 -13.95
C THR A 67 2.23 -13.34 -13.54
N ASN A 68 1.48 -14.15 -12.77
CA ASN A 68 0.20 -13.73 -12.21
C ASN A 68 0.42 -12.85 -10.97
N TYR A 69 0.01 -11.59 -11.06
CA TYR A 69 0.14 -10.59 -9.98
C TYR A 69 -1.17 -10.34 -9.23
N PHE A 70 -2.16 -11.19 -9.46
CA PHE A 70 -3.46 -11.12 -8.78
C PHE A 70 -3.59 -12.25 -7.78
N PHE A 71 -4.09 -11.91 -6.60
CA PHE A 71 -4.22 -12.84 -5.49
C PHE A 71 -5.66 -12.91 -5.01
N ARG A 72 -6.08 -14.10 -4.61
CA ARG A 72 -7.42 -14.30 -4.04
C ARG A 72 -7.55 -13.56 -2.72
N PHE A 73 -8.67 -12.87 -2.58
CA PHE A 73 -9.10 -12.36 -1.29
C PHE A 73 -10.07 -13.39 -0.68
N PRO A 74 -9.84 -13.88 0.55
CA PRO A 74 -10.60 -15.00 1.12
C PRO A 74 -12.13 -14.84 1.09
N ASP A 75 -12.61 -13.60 1.08
CA ASP A 75 -14.02 -13.25 1.17
C ASP A 75 -14.61 -12.73 -0.16
N ASP A 76 -13.87 -12.84 -1.28
CA ASP A 76 -14.35 -12.56 -2.64
C ASP A 76 -14.11 -13.76 -3.56
N PHE A 77 -15.18 -14.48 -3.88
CA PHE A 77 -15.13 -15.70 -4.69
C PHE A 77 -15.19 -15.44 -6.20
N ASN A 78 -15.33 -14.18 -6.62
CA ASN A 78 -15.51 -13.83 -8.03
C ASN A 78 -14.27 -13.13 -8.60
N TYR A 79 -13.45 -12.49 -7.76
CA TYR A 79 -12.33 -11.66 -8.20
C TYR A 79 -11.02 -11.94 -7.45
N GLU A 80 -9.92 -11.74 -8.17
CA GLU A 80 -8.57 -11.65 -7.61
C GLU A 80 -8.11 -10.19 -7.67
N TYR A 81 -7.29 -9.78 -6.72
CA TYR A 81 -6.89 -8.40 -6.52
C TYR A 81 -5.42 -8.22 -6.85
N PHE A 82 -5.08 -7.10 -7.49
CA PHE A 82 -3.71 -6.79 -7.81
C PHE A 82 -2.86 -6.68 -6.55
N TYR A 83 -1.66 -7.26 -6.57
CA TYR A 83 -0.82 -7.41 -5.37
C TYR A 83 -0.50 -6.09 -4.64
N ASP A 84 -0.44 -4.98 -5.37
CA ASP A 84 0.01 -3.69 -4.83
C ASP A 84 -1.08 -2.95 -4.02
N ILE A 85 -2.35 -3.41 -4.04
CA ILE A 85 -3.41 -2.79 -3.24
C ILE A 85 -3.05 -2.77 -1.75
N TRP A 86 -2.35 -3.81 -1.27
CA TRP A 86 -2.05 -3.96 0.15
C TRP A 86 -0.98 -2.97 0.61
N SER A 87 0.08 -2.79 -0.19
CA SER A 87 1.13 -1.80 0.05
C SER A 87 0.57 -0.38 0.01
N ASN A 88 -0.35 -0.10 -0.90
CA ASN A 88 -0.99 1.21 -1.03
C ASN A 88 -1.95 1.52 0.15
N ILE A 89 -2.72 0.53 0.64
CA ILE A 89 -3.51 0.68 1.87
C ILE A 89 -2.59 0.94 3.07
N HIS A 90 -1.50 0.19 3.19
CA HIS A 90 -0.50 0.41 4.25
C HIS A 90 0.10 1.82 4.19
N TYR A 91 0.50 2.26 2.99
CA TYR A 91 1.07 3.59 2.74
C TYR A 91 0.12 4.70 3.22
N GLY A 92 -1.15 4.63 2.81
CA GLY A 92 -2.17 5.58 3.25
C GLY A 92 -2.41 5.57 4.76
N TYR A 93 -2.50 4.39 5.36
CA TYR A 93 -2.80 4.23 6.79
C TYR A 93 -1.66 4.70 7.70
N VAL A 94 -0.44 4.18 7.49
CA VAL A 94 0.72 4.53 8.32
C VAL A 94 1.15 5.98 8.08
N GLY A 95 1.08 6.45 6.83
CA GLY A 95 1.38 7.84 6.49
C GLY A 95 0.44 8.83 7.18
N SER A 96 -0.86 8.53 7.21
CA SER A 96 -1.84 9.33 7.93
C SER A 96 -1.61 9.30 9.44
N ALA A 97 -1.18 8.16 9.98
CA ALA A 97 -0.88 8.01 11.40
C ALA A 97 0.34 8.80 11.88
N ILE A 98 1.33 8.94 11.00
CA ILE A 98 2.50 9.78 11.20
C ILE A 98 2.14 11.27 11.12
N GLY A 99 1.09 11.63 10.37
CA GLY A 99 0.57 12.99 10.25
C GLY A 99 0.77 13.63 8.88
N PHE A 100 1.10 12.87 7.84
CA PHE A 100 1.08 13.37 6.48
C PHE A 100 -0.36 13.67 6.02
N THR A 101 -0.50 14.68 5.18
CA THR A 101 -1.82 15.03 4.62
C THR A 101 -2.22 14.03 3.54
N SER A 102 -3.53 13.86 3.34
CA SER A 102 -4.08 13.07 2.23
C SER A 102 -3.47 13.47 0.88
N GLN A 103 -3.38 14.79 0.63
CA GLN A 103 -2.76 15.32 -0.59
C GLN A 103 -1.30 14.87 -0.76
N TYR A 104 -0.50 14.95 0.30
CA TYR A 104 0.89 14.53 0.26
C TYR A 104 1.03 13.04 -0.05
N LEU A 105 0.20 12.20 0.57
CA LEU A 105 0.23 10.75 0.38
C LEU A 105 -0.18 10.35 -1.05
N HIS A 106 -1.24 10.95 -1.59
CA HIS A 106 -1.62 10.71 -2.98
C HIS A 106 -0.55 11.16 -3.96
N THR A 107 0.03 12.35 -3.78
CA THR A 107 1.14 12.83 -4.62
C THR A 107 2.37 11.91 -4.52
N GLY A 108 2.74 11.48 -3.32
CA GLY A 108 3.88 10.60 -3.09
C GLY A 108 3.72 9.23 -3.75
N ALA A 109 2.53 8.63 -3.64
CA ALA A 109 2.22 7.37 -4.33
C ALA A 109 2.35 7.51 -5.85
N SER A 110 1.73 8.54 -6.43
CA SER A 110 1.79 8.78 -7.89
C SER A 110 3.21 8.98 -8.42
N VAL A 111 4.06 9.67 -7.66
CA VAL A 111 5.47 9.90 -8.03
C VAL A 111 6.25 8.59 -8.06
N VAL A 112 6.12 7.75 -7.03
CA VAL A 112 6.86 6.47 -6.96
C VAL A 112 6.51 5.56 -8.14
N ASP A 113 5.24 5.50 -8.54
CA ASP A 113 4.82 4.66 -9.67
C ASP A 113 5.32 5.19 -11.02
N ILE A 114 5.29 6.50 -11.24
CA ILE A 114 5.85 7.11 -12.45
C ILE A 114 7.33 6.77 -12.60
N PHE A 115 8.12 6.89 -11.52
CA PHE A 115 9.55 6.65 -11.55
C PHE A 115 9.94 5.16 -11.51
N SER A 116 9.18 4.31 -10.81
CA SER A 116 9.52 2.90 -10.61
C SER A 116 8.95 1.98 -11.69
N LEU A 117 7.80 2.33 -12.28
CA LEU A 117 7.10 1.50 -13.26
C LEU A 117 7.11 2.08 -14.66
N GLY A 118 7.77 3.22 -14.91
CA GLY A 118 8.05 3.75 -16.24
C GLY A 118 6.81 4.16 -17.06
N GLY A 119 5.71 4.51 -16.41
CA GLY A 119 4.52 5.07 -17.05
C GLY A 119 3.21 4.60 -16.43
N VAL A 120 2.54 5.55 -15.76
CA VAL A 120 1.10 5.65 -15.41
C VAL A 120 0.30 4.34 -15.34
N ASP A 121 0.74 3.37 -14.55
CA ASP A 121 -0.23 2.70 -13.68
C ASP A 121 -0.42 3.70 -12.55
N LEU A 122 -1.53 4.44 -12.56
CA LEU A 122 -1.86 5.26 -11.40
C LEU A 122 -1.86 4.30 -10.20
N PRO A 123 -1.29 4.68 -9.05
CA PRO A 123 -1.51 3.93 -7.83
C PRO A 123 -3.00 3.68 -7.73
N ASP A 124 -3.43 2.56 -7.17
CA ASP A 124 -4.82 2.41 -6.78
C ASP A 124 -5.13 3.54 -5.78
N VAL A 125 -5.57 4.71 -6.30
CA VAL A 125 -5.87 5.93 -5.54
C VAL A 125 -6.87 5.56 -4.46
N GLU A 126 -7.78 4.65 -4.79
CA GLU A 126 -8.71 4.07 -3.84
C GLU A 126 -8.00 3.25 -2.74
N ALA A 127 -6.98 2.45 -3.04
CA ALA A 127 -6.23 1.71 -2.01
C ALA A 127 -5.53 2.67 -1.03
N VAL A 128 -4.87 3.71 -1.53
CA VAL A 128 -4.29 4.76 -0.67
C VAL A 128 -5.38 5.44 0.17
N GLN A 129 -6.52 5.77 -0.46
CA GLN A 129 -7.64 6.41 0.22
C GLN A 129 -8.29 5.51 1.28
N ILE A 130 -8.37 4.20 1.05
CA ILE A 130 -8.83 3.22 2.04
C ILE A 130 -7.94 3.30 3.28
N GLY A 131 -6.61 3.32 3.10
CA GLY A 131 -5.66 3.46 4.21
C GLY A 131 -5.89 4.74 5.02
N ILE A 132 -6.02 5.88 4.32
CA ILE A 132 -6.31 7.19 4.92
C ILE A 132 -7.62 7.15 5.72
N ASP A 133 -8.68 6.59 5.13
CA ASP A 133 -10.01 6.54 5.75
C ASP A 133 -10.05 5.60 6.96
N LEU A 134 -9.32 4.48 6.91
CA LEU A 134 -9.17 3.57 8.05
C LEU A 134 -8.51 4.29 9.22
N TRP A 135 -7.44 5.05 8.98
CA TRP A 135 -6.80 5.83 10.04
C TRP A 135 -7.75 6.90 10.59
N ASN A 136 -8.39 7.68 9.73
CA ASN A 136 -9.28 8.76 10.16
C ASN A 136 -10.49 8.27 10.95
N LYS A 137 -11.01 7.06 10.65
CA LYS A 137 -12.20 6.51 11.31
C LYS A 137 -11.90 5.66 12.53
N LYS A 138 -10.82 4.88 12.48
CA LYS A 138 -10.51 3.85 13.50
C LYS A 138 -9.23 4.14 14.26
N GLY A 139 -8.31 4.90 13.67
CA GLY A 139 -7.00 5.17 14.24
C GLY A 139 -6.32 3.88 14.70
N GLN A 140 -5.71 3.92 15.89
CA GLN A 140 -5.07 2.76 16.51
C GLN A 140 -6.01 1.58 16.79
N PHE A 141 -7.33 1.80 16.83
CA PHE A 141 -8.34 0.78 17.14
C PHE A 141 -8.80 -0.02 15.91
N LEU A 142 -8.16 0.18 14.76
CA LEU A 142 -8.40 -0.63 13.56
C LEU A 142 -8.29 -2.13 13.87
N THR A 143 -9.30 -2.89 13.45
CA THR A 143 -9.30 -4.36 13.49
C THR A 143 -9.07 -4.97 12.10
N GLU A 144 -8.76 -6.27 12.04
CA GLU A 144 -8.64 -6.98 10.77
C GLU A 144 -9.98 -7.02 10.01
N ASN A 145 -11.09 -7.16 10.74
CA ASN A 145 -12.43 -7.14 10.14
C ASN A 145 -12.76 -5.78 9.52
N ASP A 146 -12.38 -4.67 10.17
CA ASP A 146 -12.57 -3.33 9.60
C ASP A 146 -11.82 -3.18 8.25
N LEU A 147 -10.59 -3.71 8.16
CA LEU A 147 -9.81 -3.72 6.94
C LEU A 147 -10.47 -4.60 5.86
N ARG A 148 -10.93 -5.80 6.24
CA ARG A 148 -11.63 -6.70 5.31
C ARG A 148 -12.92 -6.07 4.78
N ASP A 149 -13.75 -5.53 5.67
CA ASP A 149 -15.03 -4.92 5.35
C ASP A 149 -14.88 -3.73 4.39
N ILE A 150 -13.90 -2.85 4.63
CA ILE A 150 -13.73 -1.68 3.76
C ILE A 150 -13.21 -2.07 2.37
N VAL A 151 -12.35 -3.08 2.27
CA VAL A 151 -11.85 -3.60 0.99
C VAL A 151 -13.01 -4.22 0.21
N LEU A 152 -13.81 -5.08 0.84
CA LEU A 152 -15.00 -5.64 0.20
C LEU A 152 -15.99 -4.56 -0.21
N LYS A 153 -16.22 -3.56 0.64
CA LYS A 153 -17.15 -2.45 0.35
C LYS A 153 -16.70 -1.61 -0.85
N ARG A 154 -15.39 -1.49 -1.10
CA ARG A 154 -14.81 -0.63 -2.14
C ARG A 154 -14.19 -1.40 -3.31
N ARG A 155 -14.34 -2.73 -3.33
CA ARG A 155 -13.73 -3.63 -4.30
C ARG A 155 -13.88 -3.22 -5.75
N GLU A 156 -15.01 -2.62 -6.12
CA GLU A 156 -15.28 -2.22 -7.51
C GLU A 156 -14.35 -1.12 -8.03
N LYS A 157 -13.72 -0.37 -7.11
CA LYS A 157 -12.78 0.71 -7.40
C LYS A 157 -11.31 0.29 -7.23
N LEU A 158 -11.07 -0.94 -6.79
CA LEU A 158 -9.72 -1.50 -6.68
C LEU A 158 -9.37 -2.24 -7.97
N GLN A 159 -8.09 -2.27 -8.32
CA GLN A 159 -7.61 -3.10 -9.41
C GLN A 159 -7.82 -4.58 -9.09
N ARG A 160 -8.75 -5.19 -9.83
CA ARG A 160 -9.17 -6.59 -9.68
C ARG A 160 -9.53 -7.19 -11.03
N GLN A 161 -9.46 -8.51 -11.12
CA GLN A 161 -9.87 -9.26 -12.30
C GLN A 161 -10.78 -10.43 -11.91
N PRO A 162 -11.72 -10.87 -12.76
CA PRO A 162 -12.50 -12.08 -12.49
C PRO A 162 -11.57 -13.28 -12.30
N ILE A 163 -11.87 -14.14 -11.34
CA ILE A 163 -11.20 -15.45 -11.23
C ILE A 163 -11.48 -16.21 -12.52
N SER A 164 -10.43 -16.61 -13.25
CA SER A 164 -10.63 -17.41 -14.46
C SER A 164 -11.22 -18.77 -14.07
N ALA A 165 -12.38 -19.10 -14.62
CA ALA A 165 -12.81 -20.48 -14.66
C ALA A 165 -11.84 -21.21 -15.59
N LYS A 166 -11.03 -22.14 -15.05
CA LYS A 166 -9.97 -22.95 -15.69
C LYS A 166 -8.58 -22.31 -15.59
N GLY A 167 -7.51 -23.02 -15.22
CA GLY A 167 -7.29 -24.45 -15.50
C GLY A 167 -7.14 -24.69 -16.99
N THR A 168 -6.52 -23.77 -17.72
CA THR A 168 -6.19 -23.95 -19.13
C THR A 168 -4.71 -23.68 -19.28
N LEU A 169 -3.95 -24.79 -19.23
CA LEU A 169 -2.67 -24.89 -19.92
C LEU A 169 -2.91 -24.38 -21.35
N ILE A 170 -2.25 -23.29 -21.71
CA ILE A 170 -2.19 -22.86 -23.10
C ILE A 170 -0.99 -23.62 -23.71
N PRO A 171 -1.17 -24.29 -24.87
CA PRO A 171 -0.14 -25.10 -25.52
C PRO A 171 1.08 -24.29 -25.98
#